data_AF-A0A7S0GW68-F1
#
_entry.id   AF-A0A7S0GW68-F1
#
_cell.length_a   1.000
_cell.length_b   1.000
_cell.length_c   1.000
_cell.angle_alpha   90.00
_cell.angle_beta   90.00
_cell.angle_gamma   90.00
#
_symmetry.space_group_name_H-M   'P 1'
#
loop_
_entity.id
_entity.type
_entity.pdbx_description
1 polymer ?
#
loop_
_entity_poly.entity_id
_entity_poly.type
_entity_poly.pdbx_seq_one_letter_code
_entity_poly.pdbx_strand_id
1 'polypeptide(L)'
;STCARAEARRARVGGGTRGGARVPVVVRASGDTEDTLSALDRLVPGARREAEARAPPPAAEDGETPAGSLEAEARPRAIVREVTVELEPPDNVAVASFEVASASTRVVQSVIAPPLGIAFEESAAGEIVVAEIVPGSNAERAGAGSVAVGDVLRACSAMIPEMKYGVGGLMLGGNGRPGFRRVLFVAPAGDDFNTGVSFDQTMAALISNAKAGNFEVNLVVERRSASSS
;
A
#
# COMPACT_ATOMS: atom_id res chain seq x y z
N SER A 1 -53.87 -30.16 0.85
CA SER A 1 -54.48 -28.84 1.14
C SER A 1 -53.50 -28.06 1.99
N THR A 2 -53.02 -26.87 1.63
CA THR A 2 -53.63 -25.81 0.81
C THR A 2 -52.51 -24.99 0.15
N CYS A 3 -52.73 -24.64 -1.11
CA CYS A 3 -51.95 -23.70 -1.92
C CYS A 3 -51.90 -22.27 -1.34
N ALA A 4 -50.81 -21.55 -1.61
CA ALA A 4 -50.86 -20.14 -2.00
C ALA A 4 -49.62 -19.72 -2.83
N ARG A 5 -49.85 -19.55 -4.14
CA ARG A 5 -49.18 -18.56 -5.04
C ARG A 5 -49.54 -17.14 -4.51
N ALA A 6 -48.94 -16.00 -4.85
CA ALA A 6 -48.11 -15.47 -5.94
C ALA A 6 -47.33 -14.27 -5.31
N GLU A 7 -46.37 -13.56 -5.92
CA GLU A 7 -46.55 -12.74 -7.12
C GLU A 7 -45.20 -12.18 -7.56
N ALA A 8 -44.94 -12.27 -8.86
CA ALA A 8 -43.80 -11.68 -9.53
C ALA A 8 -44.12 -10.23 -9.92
N ARG A 9 -43.18 -9.30 -9.74
CA ARG A 9 -43.17 -8.03 -10.47
C ARG A 9 -41.91 -7.90 -11.31
N ARG A 10 -42.10 -8.15 -12.62
CA ARG A 10 -41.24 -7.65 -13.69
C ARG A 10 -41.54 -6.17 -13.92
N ALA A 11 -40.51 -5.34 -14.01
CA ALA A 11 -40.55 -4.09 -14.76
C ALA A 11 -39.52 -4.17 -15.91
N ARG A 12 -39.94 -3.76 -17.10
CA ARG A 12 -39.18 -3.79 -18.36
C ARG A 12 -38.31 -2.53 -18.51
N VAL A 13 -37.11 -2.75 -19.05
CA VAL A 13 -36.43 -2.07 -20.18
C VAL A 13 -36.61 -0.55 -20.34
N GLY A 14 -35.47 0.16 -20.28
CA GLY A 14 -35.24 1.41 -20.98
C GLY A 14 -33.77 1.48 -21.43
N GLY A 15 -33.53 1.35 -22.73
CA GLY A 15 -32.22 1.56 -23.34
C GLY A 15 -31.96 3.05 -23.61
N GLY A 16 -30.68 3.45 -23.61
CA GLY A 16 -30.25 4.80 -23.96
C GLY A 16 -28.73 4.93 -23.91
N THR A 17 -28.13 5.02 -25.09
CA THR A 17 -26.69 5.10 -25.38
C THR A 17 -26.07 6.48 -25.11
N ARG A 18 -24.76 6.45 -24.81
CA ARG A 18 -23.72 7.49 -25.03
C ARG A 18 -23.80 8.77 -24.20
N GLY A 19 -22.89 8.86 -23.24
CA GLY A 19 -22.32 10.11 -22.73
C GLY A 19 -20.94 9.81 -22.17
N GLY A 20 -19.88 10.18 -22.91
CA GLY A 20 -18.51 10.04 -22.43
C GLY A 20 -18.29 10.92 -21.20
N ALA A 21 -18.19 10.28 -20.04
CA ALA A 21 -17.77 10.95 -18.81
C ALA A 21 -16.24 11.00 -18.81
N ARG A 22 -15.71 12.23 -18.84
CA ARG A 22 -14.30 12.54 -18.65
C ARG A 22 -13.85 11.93 -17.33
N VAL A 23 -12.83 11.08 -17.38
CA VAL A 23 -12.11 10.60 -16.20
C VAL A 23 -11.56 11.84 -15.47
N PRO A 24 -11.85 12.04 -14.18
CA PRO A 24 -11.16 13.09 -13.43
C PRO A 24 -9.69 12.70 -13.32
N VAL A 25 -8.83 13.49 -13.96
CA VAL A 25 -7.40 13.54 -13.68
C VAL A 25 -7.26 14.05 -12.25
N VAL A 26 -6.86 13.17 -11.32
CA VAL A 26 -6.46 13.62 -10.00
C VAL A 26 -5.06 14.22 -10.12
N VAL A 27 -5.03 15.55 -10.00
CA VAL A 27 -3.83 16.36 -9.86
C VAL A 27 -3.05 15.87 -8.63
N ARG A 28 -1.76 15.55 -8.81
CA ARG A 28 -0.83 15.35 -7.69
C ARG A 28 -0.81 16.62 -6.85
N ALA A 29 -1.36 16.57 -5.64
CA ALA A 29 -1.04 17.54 -4.62
C ALA A 29 0.37 17.22 -4.11
N SER A 30 1.35 17.97 -4.61
CA SER A 30 2.68 18.06 -4.03
C SER A 30 2.58 18.91 -2.76
N GLY A 31 2.68 18.26 -1.61
CA GLY A 31 2.70 18.89 -0.28
C GLY A 31 1.96 18.00 0.71
N ASP A 32 2.72 17.25 1.53
CA ASP A 32 2.34 16.58 2.80
C ASP A 32 3.05 15.24 3.04
N THR A 33 3.86 14.75 2.09
CA THR A 33 4.66 13.53 2.29
C THR A 33 5.64 13.64 3.46
N GLU A 34 6.21 14.83 3.72
CA GLU A 34 7.14 15.03 4.83
C GLU A 34 6.47 15.00 6.22
N ASP A 35 5.21 15.43 6.33
CA ASP A 35 4.48 15.45 7.60
C ASP A 35 3.98 14.05 8.01
N THR A 36 3.65 13.20 7.03
CA THR A 36 3.20 11.83 7.29
C THR A 36 4.32 10.92 7.82
N LEU A 37 5.55 11.07 7.31
CA LEU A 37 6.73 10.37 7.81
C LEU A 37 7.14 10.91 9.19
N SER A 38 7.08 12.23 9.38
CA SER A 38 7.35 12.87 10.67
C SER A 38 6.38 12.42 11.78
N ALA A 39 5.14 12.09 11.44
CA ALA A 39 4.16 11.55 12.39
C ALA A 39 4.50 10.11 12.83
N LEU A 40 5.10 9.29 11.95
CA LEU A 40 5.57 7.94 12.27
C LEU A 40 6.83 7.98 13.13
N ASP A 41 7.76 8.90 12.88
CA ASP A 41 8.97 9.06 13.70
C ASP A 41 8.67 9.47 15.15
N ARG A 42 7.59 10.23 15.39
CA ARG A 42 7.15 10.59 16.75
C ARG A 42 6.65 9.41 17.57
N LEU A 43 6.32 8.29 16.94
CA LEU A 43 5.86 7.06 17.60
C LEU A 43 7.01 6.18 18.09
N VAL A 44 8.27 6.45 17.72
CA VAL A 44 9.44 5.63 18.08
C VAL A 44 10.67 6.49 18.43
N PRO A 45 11.03 6.65 19.72
CA PRO A 45 12.25 7.37 20.09
C PRO A 45 13.50 6.56 19.70
N GLY A 46 14.29 7.02 18.72
CA GLY A 46 15.63 6.47 18.45
C GLY A 46 16.23 6.60 17.05
N ALA A 47 15.49 7.03 16.02
CA ALA A 47 15.91 6.90 14.62
C ALA A 47 16.84 8.00 14.05
N ARG A 48 17.49 8.84 14.87
CA ARG A 48 18.37 9.90 14.35
C ARG A 48 19.86 9.56 14.51
N ARG A 49 20.50 9.19 13.41
CA ARG A 49 21.93 9.48 13.16
C ARG A 49 22.15 9.98 11.73
N GLU A 50 22.42 11.28 11.66
CA GLU A 50 23.30 12.04 10.77
C GLU A 50 23.52 11.53 9.33
N ALA A 51 22.82 12.15 8.38
CA ALA A 51 23.23 12.20 6.97
C ALA A 51 24.07 13.48 6.75
N GLU A 52 25.38 13.28 6.63
CA GLU A 52 26.36 14.33 6.31
C GLU A 52 26.23 14.76 4.84
N ALA A 53 26.17 16.08 4.63
CA ALA A 53 25.89 16.71 3.34
C ALA A 53 27.01 16.46 2.32
N ARG A 54 26.67 15.88 1.16
CA ARG A 54 27.56 15.81 -0.01
C ARG A 54 27.15 16.86 -1.04
N ALA A 55 28.05 17.80 -1.30
CA ALA A 55 27.90 18.91 -2.25
C ALA A 55 27.63 18.43 -3.70
N PRO A 56 26.95 19.24 -4.54
CA PRO A 56 26.64 18.88 -5.92
C PRO A 56 27.90 18.89 -6.83
N PRO A 57 27.95 18.05 -7.88
CA PRO A 57 29.08 18.01 -8.81
C PRO A 57 29.10 19.25 -9.73
N PRO A 58 30.28 19.68 -10.23
CA PRO A 58 30.40 20.84 -11.10
C PRO A 58 29.88 20.57 -12.52
N ALA A 59 29.34 21.61 -13.15
CA ALA A 59 28.92 21.60 -14.54
C ALA A 59 30.14 21.51 -15.48
N ALA A 60 30.07 20.61 -16.46
CA ALA A 60 31.01 20.55 -17.58
C ALA A 60 30.30 21.01 -18.85
N GLU A 61 30.88 22.02 -19.49
CA GLU A 61 30.45 22.57 -20.78
C GLU A 61 30.91 21.70 -21.96
N ASP A 62 30.02 21.63 -22.94
CA ASP A 62 30.08 21.28 -24.37
C ASP A 62 31.37 20.75 -25.02
N GLY A 63 31.22 19.64 -25.76
CA GLY A 63 32.20 19.17 -26.74
C GLY A 63 31.79 17.89 -27.49
N GLU A 64 31.27 18.06 -28.71
CA GLU A 64 31.25 17.19 -29.90
C GLU A 64 31.10 15.64 -29.79
N THR A 65 30.06 15.15 -30.49
CA THR A 65 29.90 13.73 -30.90
C THR A 65 30.81 13.41 -32.09
N PRO A 66 31.35 12.17 -32.22
CA PRO A 66 30.69 11.29 -33.20
C PRO A 66 30.67 9.79 -32.85
N ALA A 67 29.58 9.16 -33.32
CA ALA A 67 29.42 7.80 -33.83
C ALA A 67 30.01 6.61 -33.05
N GLY A 68 29.10 5.73 -32.60
CA GLY A 68 29.33 4.29 -32.58
C GLY A 68 29.49 3.65 -31.20
N SER A 69 28.36 3.40 -30.52
CA SER A 69 28.19 2.18 -29.73
C SER A 69 26.75 1.72 -29.86
N LEU A 70 26.59 0.64 -30.62
CA LEU A 70 25.44 -0.25 -30.52
C LEU A 70 25.41 -0.81 -29.10
N GLU A 71 24.21 -1.14 -28.62
CA GLU A 71 23.87 -1.58 -27.26
C GLU A 71 23.53 -0.46 -26.28
N ALA A 72 22.51 0.33 -26.65
CA ALA A 72 21.49 0.62 -25.65
C ALA A 72 20.88 -0.73 -25.27
N GLU A 73 21.43 -1.41 -24.25
CA GLU A 73 20.75 -2.49 -23.56
C GLU A 73 19.33 -2.01 -23.32
N ALA A 74 18.38 -2.61 -24.04
CA ALA A 74 16.98 -2.31 -23.88
C ALA A 74 16.65 -2.69 -22.45
N ARG A 75 16.68 -1.71 -21.53
CA ARG A 75 16.27 -1.93 -20.14
C ARG A 75 14.96 -2.70 -20.22
N PRO A 76 14.89 -3.92 -19.67
CA PRO A 76 13.67 -4.69 -19.72
C PRO A 76 12.56 -3.79 -19.17
N ARG A 77 11.51 -3.59 -19.97
CA ARG A 77 10.40 -2.70 -19.57
C ARG A 77 9.89 -3.19 -18.23
N ALA A 78 10.01 -2.36 -17.20
CA ALA A 78 9.55 -2.69 -15.86
C ALA A 78 8.08 -3.11 -15.94
N ILE A 79 7.75 -4.26 -15.36
CA ILE A 79 6.39 -4.77 -15.33
C ILE A 79 5.73 -4.13 -14.13
N VAL A 80 4.74 -3.28 -14.35
CA VAL A 80 4.05 -2.56 -13.27
C VAL A 80 2.70 -3.22 -12.98
N ARG A 81 2.40 -3.42 -11.69
CA ARG A 81 1.09 -3.87 -11.20
C ARG A 81 0.45 -2.78 -10.37
N GLU A 82 -0.67 -2.27 -10.85
CA GLU A 82 -1.52 -1.36 -10.10
C GLU A 82 -2.50 -2.14 -9.23
N VAL A 83 -2.73 -1.67 -8.02
CA VAL A 83 -3.68 -2.22 -7.06
C VAL A 83 -4.52 -1.10 -6.47
N THR A 84 -5.83 -1.33 -6.39
CA THR A 84 -6.77 -0.47 -5.67
C THR A 84 -7.12 -1.13 -4.35
N VAL A 85 -6.86 -0.44 -3.24
CA VAL A 85 -7.11 -0.91 -1.88
C VAL A 85 -8.22 -0.07 -1.25
N GLU A 86 -9.30 -0.73 -0.89
CA GLU A 86 -10.44 -0.14 -0.19
C GLU A 86 -10.16 -0.09 1.32
N LEU A 87 -9.75 1.06 1.83
CA LEU A 87 -9.34 1.22 3.23
C LEU A 87 -10.54 1.50 4.15
N GLU A 88 -11.43 2.39 3.71
CA GLU A 88 -12.70 2.69 4.37
C GLU A 88 -13.71 3.15 3.30
N PRO A 89 -14.41 2.21 2.64
CA PRO A 89 -15.37 2.54 1.60
C PRO A 89 -16.57 3.35 2.12
N PRO A 90 -17.13 4.28 1.31
CA PRO A 90 -16.68 4.64 -0.04
C PRO A 90 -15.60 5.74 -0.06
N ASP A 91 -15.29 6.35 1.09
CA ASP A 91 -14.62 7.65 1.16
C ASP A 91 -13.08 7.56 1.14
N ASN A 92 -12.52 6.38 1.42
CA ASN A 92 -11.07 6.19 1.54
C ASN A 92 -10.60 4.97 0.72
N VAL A 93 -10.12 5.27 -0.49
CA VAL A 93 -9.56 4.30 -1.43
C VAL A 93 -8.15 4.74 -1.79
N ALA A 94 -7.20 3.82 -1.71
CA ALA A 94 -5.82 4.05 -2.11
C ALA A 94 -5.50 3.28 -3.40
N VAL A 95 -4.65 3.87 -4.24
CA VAL A 95 -4.11 3.20 -5.44
C VAL A 95 -2.59 3.16 -5.29
N ALA A 96 -1.99 1.98 -5.46
CA ALA A 96 -0.55 1.79 -5.44
C ALA A 96 -0.09 0.99 -6.66
N SER A 97 1.12 1.29 -7.13
CA SER A 97 1.72 0.65 -8.30
C SER A 97 3.07 0.09 -7.91
N PHE A 98 3.30 -1.19 -8.21
CA PHE A 98 4.53 -1.90 -7.87
C PHE A 98 5.22 -2.39 -9.12
N GLU A 99 6.52 -2.15 -9.23
CA GLU A 99 7.36 -2.83 -10.20
C GLU A 99 7.59 -4.27 -9.73
N VAL A 100 7.25 -5.24 -10.58
CA VAL A 100 7.39 -6.67 -10.30
C VAL A 100 8.40 -7.29 -11.23
N ALA A 101 9.12 -8.29 -10.73
CA ALA A 101 10.18 -8.96 -11.48
C ALA A 101 9.67 -9.80 -12.67
N SER A 102 8.39 -10.20 -12.66
CA SER A 102 7.84 -11.11 -13.68
C SER A 102 6.37 -10.83 -14.02
N ALA A 103 5.98 -11.10 -15.26
CA ALA A 103 4.58 -11.11 -15.70
C ALA A 103 3.77 -12.25 -15.05
N SER A 104 4.45 -13.28 -14.55
CA SER A 104 3.81 -14.39 -13.84
C SER A 104 3.49 -14.06 -12.37
N THR A 105 4.07 -12.97 -11.85
CA THR A 105 3.85 -12.50 -10.49
C THR A 105 2.40 -12.06 -10.30
N ARG A 106 1.82 -12.41 -9.15
CA ARG A 106 0.48 -12.01 -8.74
C ARG A 106 0.57 -11.05 -7.56
N VAL A 107 -0.25 -10.01 -7.57
CA VAL A 107 -0.49 -9.18 -6.39
C VAL A 107 -1.74 -9.72 -5.70
N VAL A 108 -1.60 -10.11 -4.44
CA VAL A 108 -2.67 -10.67 -3.62
C VAL A 108 -3.03 -9.63 -2.57
N GLN A 109 -4.31 -9.28 -2.52
CA GLN A 109 -4.87 -8.45 -1.45
C GLN A 109 -5.53 -9.36 -0.42
N SER A 110 -5.38 -9.05 0.87
CA SER A 110 -5.99 -9.80 1.96
C SER A 110 -6.37 -8.89 3.11
N VAL A 111 -7.51 -9.14 3.72
CA VAL A 111 -8.00 -8.40 4.88
C VAL A 111 -8.02 -9.35 6.08
N ILE A 112 -7.21 -9.07 7.10
CA ILE A 112 -6.98 -10.00 8.21
C ILE A 112 -7.08 -9.24 9.54
N ALA A 113 -7.92 -9.72 10.45
CA ALA A 113 -8.04 -9.16 11.79
C ALA A 113 -6.78 -9.41 12.65
N PRO A 114 -6.35 -8.46 13.50
CA PRO A 114 -5.34 -8.72 14.53
C PRO A 114 -5.81 -9.76 15.57
N PRO A 115 -4.91 -10.55 16.18
CA PRO A 115 -3.51 -10.73 15.78
C PRO A 115 -3.42 -11.48 14.44
N LEU A 116 -2.52 -11.05 13.56
CA LEU A 116 -2.40 -11.63 12.21
C LEU A 116 -1.96 -13.10 12.27
N GLY A 117 -0.94 -13.39 13.09
CA GLY A 117 -0.26 -14.68 13.14
C GLY A 117 0.60 -14.93 11.90
N ILE A 118 1.33 -13.90 11.47
CA ILE A 118 2.30 -13.94 10.38
C ILE A 118 3.64 -13.48 10.96
N ALA A 119 4.70 -14.24 10.71
CA ALA A 119 6.07 -13.79 10.95
C ALA A 119 6.65 -13.20 9.66
N PHE A 120 7.20 -12.00 9.76
CA PHE A 120 7.89 -11.33 8.66
C PHE A 120 9.39 -11.30 8.94
N GLU A 121 10.19 -11.44 7.89
CA GLU A 121 11.63 -11.32 7.94
C GLU A 121 12.13 -10.42 6.79
N GLU A 122 13.30 -9.83 6.97
CA GLU A 122 14.01 -9.15 5.89
C GLU A 122 14.85 -10.17 5.13
N SER A 123 14.65 -10.25 3.81
CA SER A 123 15.45 -11.10 2.94
C SER A 123 16.80 -10.46 2.61
N ALA A 124 17.75 -11.27 2.16
CA ALA A 124 19.05 -10.77 1.69
C ALA A 124 18.95 -9.81 0.48
N ALA A 125 17.80 -9.77 -0.20
CA ALA A 125 17.53 -8.85 -1.31
C ALA A 125 16.94 -7.50 -0.84
N GLY A 126 16.85 -7.25 0.47
CA GLY A 126 16.19 -6.07 1.01
C GLY A 126 14.69 -6.11 0.73
N GLU A 127 14.02 -7.19 1.12
CA GLU A 127 12.58 -7.34 0.92
C GLU A 127 11.94 -7.90 2.19
N ILE A 128 10.74 -7.44 2.54
CA ILE A 128 10.00 -7.99 3.67
C ILE A 128 9.23 -9.21 3.19
N VAL A 129 9.58 -10.40 3.68
CA VAL A 129 8.99 -11.66 3.25
C VAL A 129 8.18 -12.30 4.37
N VAL A 130 7.13 -13.03 3.99
CA VAL A 130 6.37 -13.88 4.90
C VAL A 130 7.19 -15.13 5.20
N ALA A 131 7.79 -15.20 6.38
CA ALA A 131 8.62 -16.33 6.79
C ALA A 131 7.77 -17.49 7.35
N GLU A 132 6.75 -17.18 8.13
CA GLU A 132 5.90 -18.18 8.79
C GLU A 132 4.44 -17.70 8.87
N ILE A 133 3.51 -18.65 8.78
CA ILE A 133 2.12 -18.45 9.17
C ILE A 133 1.84 -19.37 10.36
N VAL A 134 1.45 -18.78 11.49
CA VAL A 134 1.23 -19.51 12.74
C VAL A 134 -0.01 -20.41 12.58
N PRO A 135 0.07 -21.71 12.93
CA PRO A 135 -1.09 -22.59 12.89
C PRO A 135 -2.24 -22.09 13.79
N GLY A 136 -3.47 -22.17 13.30
CA GLY A 136 -4.67 -21.67 13.97
C GLY A 136 -4.76 -20.14 14.04
N SER A 137 -3.94 -19.40 13.30
CA SER A 137 -3.99 -17.93 13.25
C SER A 137 -5.14 -17.38 12.41
N ASN A 138 -5.37 -16.06 12.51
CA ASN A 138 -6.30 -15.37 11.60
C ASN A 138 -5.80 -15.43 10.15
N ALA A 139 -4.48 -15.38 9.93
CA ALA A 139 -3.90 -15.50 8.59
C ALA A 139 -4.10 -16.89 8.00
N GLU A 140 -3.89 -17.97 8.76
CA GLU A 140 -4.19 -19.32 8.29
C GLU A 140 -5.68 -19.48 7.96
N ARG A 141 -6.56 -18.96 8.82
CA ARG A 141 -8.02 -18.99 8.62
C ARG A 141 -8.50 -18.20 7.39
N ALA A 142 -7.73 -17.22 6.92
CA ALA A 142 -8.06 -16.49 5.69
C ALA A 142 -7.95 -17.38 4.44
N GLY A 143 -7.25 -18.52 4.52
CA GLY A 143 -7.27 -19.59 3.54
C GLY A 143 -6.31 -19.43 2.36
N ALA A 144 -6.29 -20.42 1.47
CA ALA A 144 -5.27 -20.59 0.42
C ALA A 144 -5.22 -19.46 -0.64
N GLY A 145 -6.26 -18.62 -0.72
CA GLY A 145 -6.29 -17.43 -1.59
C GLY A 145 -5.70 -16.17 -0.94
N SER A 146 -5.38 -16.23 0.35
CA SER A 146 -4.81 -15.11 1.12
C SER A 146 -3.29 -15.15 1.09
N VAL A 147 -2.63 -14.64 2.13
CA VAL A 147 -1.17 -14.59 2.29
C VAL A 147 -0.59 -16.01 2.44
N ALA A 148 0.60 -16.23 1.88
CA ALA A 148 1.33 -17.49 1.95
C ALA A 148 2.81 -17.24 2.32
N VAL A 149 3.47 -18.27 2.86
CA VAL A 149 4.91 -18.26 3.11
C VAL A 149 5.67 -18.03 1.80
N GLY A 150 6.67 -17.16 1.85
CA GLY A 150 7.47 -16.72 0.70
C GLY A 150 6.89 -15.55 -0.09
N ASP A 151 5.68 -15.08 0.23
CA ASP A 151 5.16 -13.85 -0.37
C ASP A 151 5.97 -12.63 0.13
N VAL A 152 6.14 -11.63 -0.74
CA VAL A 152 6.80 -10.36 -0.40
C VAL A 152 5.74 -9.33 -0.01
N LEU A 153 5.85 -8.72 1.16
CA LEU A 153 4.98 -7.62 1.58
C LEU A 153 5.27 -6.38 0.73
N ARG A 154 4.25 -5.87 0.04
CA ARG A 154 4.34 -4.67 -0.82
C ARG A 154 3.63 -3.46 -0.23
N ALA A 155 2.54 -3.68 0.49
CA ALA A 155 1.88 -2.63 1.25
C ALA A 155 1.03 -3.22 2.38
N CYS A 156 0.72 -2.41 3.38
CA CYS A 156 -0.25 -2.74 4.41
C CYS A 156 -1.08 -1.52 4.80
N SER A 157 -2.27 -1.71 5.37
CA SER A 157 -2.96 -0.59 6.01
C SER A 157 -2.22 -0.17 7.28
N ALA A 158 -2.25 1.12 7.58
CA ALA A 158 -1.77 1.69 8.82
C ALA A 158 -2.77 2.72 9.36
N MET A 159 -2.70 3.00 10.66
CA MET A 159 -3.55 3.97 11.34
C MET A 159 -2.72 5.17 11.75
N ILE A 160 -3.04 6.34 11.20
CA ILE A 160 -2.40 7.60 11.54
C ILE A 160 -3.32 8.37 12.50
N PRO A 161 -2.82 8.87 13.64
CA PRO A 161 -3.60 9.76 14.51
C PRO A 161 -4.07 11.01 13.76
N GLU A 162 -5.33 11.37 13.93
CA GLU A 162 -5.94 12.53 13.27
C GLU A 162 -6.87 13.26 14.23
N MET A 163 -6.90 14.58 14.16
CA MET A 163 -7.87 15.40 14.88
C MET A 163 -9.09 15.61 13.98
N LYS A 164 -10.24 15.06 14.40
CA LYS A 164 -11.51 15.26 13.69
C LYS A 164 -12.20 16.52 14.20
N TYR A 165 -12.47 17.46 13.31
CA TYR A 165 -13.22 18.69 13.60
C TYR A 165 -14.63 18.59 13.03
N GLY A 166 -15.65 18.85 13.87
CA GLY A 166 -17.01 19.05 13.36
C GLY A 166 -17.12 20.40 12.63
N VAL A 167 -18.06 20.52 11.69
CA VAL A 167 -18.28 21.74 10.87
C VAL A 167 -18.44 23.00 11.74
N GLY A 168 -19.19 22.91 12.84
CA GLY A 168 -19.32 24.02 13.79
C GLY A 168 -18.08 24.26 14.66
N GLY A 169 -17.29 23.22 14.93
CA GLY A 169 -16.07 23.32 15.73
C GLY A 169 -14.95 24.07 15.01
N LEU A 170 -14.84 23.92 13.69
CA LEU A 170 -13.85 24.65 12.90
C LEU A 170 -14.16 26.17 12.85
N MET A 171 -15.45 26.53 12.84
CA MET A 171 -15.89 27.92 12.73
C MET A 171 -15.99 28.66 14.08
N LEU A 172 -16.22 27.94 15.19
CA LEU A 172 -16.43 28.52 16.51
C LEU A 172 -15.30 28.24 17.51
N GLY A 173 -14.15 27.74 17.05
CA GLY A 173 -13.01 27.43 17.92
C GLY A 173 -13.23 26.25 18.86
N GLY A 174 -13.98 25.24 18.41
CA GLY A 174 -14.24 24.03 19.19
C GLY A 174 -13.05 23.07 19.23
N ASN A 175 -12.93 22.33 20.33
CA ASN A 175 -11.91 21.30 20.49
C ASN A 175 -12.18 20.12 19.54
N GLY A 176 -11.23 19.81 18.67
CA GLY A 176 -11.28 18.60 17.84
C GLY A 176 -11.29 17.33 18.69
N ARG A 177 -11.84 16.25 18.14
CA ARG A 177 -11.82 14.93 18.80
C ARG A 177 -10.66 14.11 18.25
N PRO A 178 -9.81 13.53 19.11
CA PRO A 178 -8.82 12.56 18.67
C PRO A 178 -9.49 11.39 17.94
N GLY A 179 -8.91 10.98 16.83
CA GLY A 179 -9.32 9.83 16.05
C GLY A 179 -8.14 9.25 15.29
N PHE A 180 -8.45 8.30 14.40
CA PHE A 180 -7.47 7.74 13.48
C PHE A 180 -8.03 7.79 12.07
N ARG A 181 -7.12 7.92 11.11
CA ARG A 181 -7.37 7.73 9.69
C ARG A 181 -6.57 6.54 9.20
N ARG A 182 -7.23 5.65 8.48
CA ARG A 182 -6.56 4.52 7.83
C ARG A 182 -5.86 5.01 6.56
N VAL A 183 -4.63 4.58 6.34
CA VAL A 183 -3.85 4.87 5.14
C VAL A 183 -3.27 3.57 4.57
N LEU A 184 -2.85 3.60 3.31
CA LEU A 184 -2.01 2.55 2.74
C LEU A 184 -0.55 2.92 2.95
N PHE A 185 0.16 2.09 3.68
CA PHE A 185 1.60 2.18 3.88
C PHE A 185 2.29 1.26 2.87
N VAL A 186 3.12 1.82 2.00
CA VAL A 186 3.91 1.05 1.02
C VAL A 186 5.15 0.51 1.72
N ALA A 187 5.33 -0.81 1.68
CA ALA A 187 6.50 -1.47 2.26
C ALA A 187 7.70 -1.30 1.32
N PRO A 188 8.91 -1.10 1.87
CA PRO A 188 10.13 -0.98 1.09
C PRO A 188 10.46 -2.31 0.41
N ALA A 189 11.12 -2.25 -0.75
CA ALA A 189 11.63 -3.42 -1.45
C ALA A 189 12.84 -3.05 -2.32
N GLY A 190 13.87 -3.90 -2.33
CA GLY A 190 15.11 -3.67 -3.06
C GLY A 190 15.78 -2.37 -2.65
N ASP A 191 16.08 -1.52 -3.63
CA ASP A 191 16.79 -0.25 -3.41
C ASP A 191 16.02 0.73 -2.50
N ASP A 192 14.70 0.58 -2.36
CA ASP A 192 13.86 1.43 -1.49
C ASP A 192 14.13 1.20 0.01
N PHE A 193 14.73 0.06 0.40
CA PHE A 193 15.18 -0.13 1.78
C PHE A 193 16.26 0.88 2.19
N ASN A 194 16.99 1.45 1.24
CA ASN A 194 18.07 2.40 1.50
C ASN A 194 17.58 3.86 1.57
N THR A 195 16.30 4.14 1.25
CA THR A 195 15.79 5.52 1.06
C THR A 195 14.96 6.04 2.23
N GLY A 196 14.81 5.25 3.29
CA GLY A 196 14.35 5.75 4.61
C GLY A 196 13.18 5.02 5.23
N VAL A 197 12.52 4.10 4.51
CA VAL A 197 11.51 3.21 5.10
C VAL A 197 12.16 1.90 5.53
N SER A 198 12.11 1.59 6.83
CA SER A 198 12.73 0.39 7.39
C SER A 198 11.76 -0.76 7.66
N PHE A 199 12.31 -1.96 7.88
CA PHE A 199 11.56 -3.11 8.39
C PHE A 199 10.78 -2.74 9.66
N ASP A 200 11.43 -2.08 10.62
CA ASP A 200 10.82 -1.68 11.89
C ASP A 200 9.65 -0.71 11.70
N GLN A 201 9.77 0.25 10.79
CA GLN A 201 8.67 1.17 10.46
C GLN A 201 7.50 0.42 9.82
N THR A 202 7.78 -0.58 8.98
CA THR A 202 6.73 -1.42 8.39
C THR A 202 6.02 -2.26 9.46
N MET A 203 6.77 -2.83 10.41
CA MET A 203 6.18 -3.55 11.54
C MET A 203 5.35 -2.62 12.44
N ALA A 204 5.83 -1.40 12.69
CA ALA A 204 5.08 -0.39 13.43
C ALA A 204 3.77 0.00 12.71
N ALA A 205 3.80 0.13 11.38
CA ALA A 205 2.63 0.36 10.55
C ALA A 205 1.60 -0.78 10.70
N LEU A 206 2.02 -2.05 10.63
CA LEU A 206 1.14 -3.20 10.87
C LEU A 206 0.51 -3.17 12.27
N ILE A 207 1.34 -2.96 13.29
CA ILE A 207 0.92 -2.93 14.70
C ILE A 207 -0.06 -1.77 14.98
N SER A 208 0.03 -0.66 14.25
CA SER A 208 -0.85 0.51 14.44
C SER A 208 -2.34 0.18 14.32
N ASN A 209 -2.72 -0.78 13.46
CA ASN A 209 -4.10 -1.23 13.31
C ASN A 209 -4.66 -1.86 14.59
N ALA A 210 -3.85 -2.70 15.25
CA ALA A 210 -4.22 -3.29 16.53
C ALA A 210 -4.35 -2.20 17.61
N LYS A 211 -3.36 -1.29 17.70
CA LYS A 211 -3.32 -0.21 18.70
C LYS A 211 -4.48 0.77 18.58
N ALA A 212 -4.96 1.04 17.37
CA ALA A 212 -6.05 2.00 17.13
C ALA A 212 -7.46 1.45 17.43
N GLY A 213 -7.60 0.15 17.70
CA GLY A 213 -8.90 -0.47 18.01
C GLY A 213 -9.12 -1.85 17.41
N ASN A 214 -8.06 -2.66 17.21
CA ASN A 214 -8.15 -3.97 16.57
C ASN A 214 -8.76 -3.95 15.17
N PHE A 215 -8.43 -2.90 14.43
CA PHE A 215 -8.82 -2.73 13.04
C PHE A 215 -8.23 -3.83 12.16
N GLU A 216 -9.02 -4.37 11.21
CA GLU A 216 -8.52 -5.33 10.22
C GLU A 216 -7.38 -4.72 9.39
N VAL A 217 -6.40 -5.55 9.03
CA VAL A 217 -5.23 -5.13 8.27
C VAL A 217 -5.45 -5.52 6.82
N ASN A 218 -5.41 -4.53 5.92
CA ASN A 218 -5.26 -4.78 4.51
C ASN A 218 -3.79 -5.10 4.24
N LEU A 219 -3.50 -6.26 3.69
CA LEU A 219 -2.17 -6.69 3.25
C LEU A 219 -2.18 -6.78 1.73
N VAL A 220 -1.18 -6.19 1.11
CA VAL A 220 -0.88 -6.35 -0.30
C VAL A 220 0.46 -7.07 -0.39
N VAL A 221 0.43 -8.28 -0.92
CA VAL A 221 1.62 -9.11 -1.05
C VAL A 221 1.86 -9.49 -2.50
N GLU A 222 3.12 -9.57 -2.87
CA GLU A 222 3.57 -10.11 -4.13
C GLU A 222 3.82 -11.61 -3.99
N ARG A 223 3.06 -12.40 -4.74
CA ARG A 223 3.28 -13.82 -4.91
C ARG A 223 4.07 -14.09 -6.18
N ARG A 224 5.31 -14.54 -6.01
CA ARG A 224 6.16 -15.00 -7.09
C ARG A 224 5.81 -16.45 -7.42
N SER A 225 5.74 -16.78 -8.71
CA SER A 225 5.68 -18.18 -9.10
C SER A 225 7.00 -18.82 -8.65
N ALA A 226 6.93 -19.94 -7.91
CA ALA A 226 8.13 -20.65 -7.50
C ALA A 226 9.02 -20.87 -8.73
N SER A 227 10.23 -20.32 -8.73
CA SER A 227 11.25 -20.76 -9.67
C SER A 227 11.45 -22.24 -9.36
N SER A 228 11.00 -23.11 -10.25
CA SER A 228 11.40 -24.52 -10.23
C SER A 228 12.92 -24.56 -10.38
N SER A 229 13.63 -24.60 -9.27
CA SER A 229 15.03 -25.01 -9.18
C SER A 229 15.11 -26.53 -9.10
#